data_AF-A0A951FXH8-F1
#
_entry.id   AF-A0A951FXH8-F1
#
_cell.length_a   1.000
_cell.length_b   1.000
_cell.length_c   1.000
_cell.angle_alpha   90.00
_cell.angle_beta   90.00
_cell.angle_gamma   90.00
#
_symmetry.space_group_name_H-M   'P 1'
#
loop_
_entity.id
_entity.type
_entity.pdbx_description
1 polymer ?
#
loop_
_entity_poly.entity_id
_entity_poly.type
_entity_poly.pdbx_seq_one_letter_code
_entity_poly.pdbx_strand_id
1 'polypeptide(L)'
;MTSIDVIASALEPMTPALGRMSSPDGAVTLMLSDLADAAAAAQALGPERWEQVVRDHHLLVERLVASHDGQVVKFQSDGFLASFRSAHAGLHAALELQRTFAAGPADQRSLAIRIGVHSGFVLGNPDQLMGRNVVLTARIAGQARGAEILVSSSAKEYTESDSSLRFEEHGEYHFKGLHGEHVVYTLLWR
;
A
#
# COMPACT_ATOMS: atom_id res chain seq x y z
N MET A 1 -3.83 -16.93 4.46
CA MET A 1 -2.65 -16.16 3.99
C MET A 1 -3.18 -15.09 3.08
N THR A 2 -2.84 -13.82 3.34
CA THR A 2 -3.39 -12.66 2.61
C THR A 2 -2.56 -12.35 1.37
N SER A 3 -3.09 -11.53 0.46
CA SER A 3 -2.37 -11.07 -0.73
C SER A 3 -1.11 -10.28 -0.34
N ILE A 4 -1.19 -9.51 0.74
CA ILE A 4 -0.04 -8.82 1.36
C ILE A 4 1.04 -9.82 1.80
N ASP A 5 0.68 -10.92 2.47
CA ASP A 5 1.66 -11.93 2.91
C ASP A 5 2.38 -12.59 1.72
N VAL A 6 1.64 -12.86 0.64
CA VAL A 6 2.20 -13.44 -0.59
C VAL A 6 3.19 -12.47 -1.24
N ILE A 7 2.82 -11.18 -1.36
CA ILE A 7 3.72 -10.16 -1.91
C ILE A 7 4.99 -10.03 -1.06
N ALA A 8 4.85 -9.98 0.26
CA ALA A 8 5.99 -9.90 1.19
C ALA A 8 6.94 -11.11 1.11
N SER A 9 6.43 -12.28 0.70
CA SER A 9 7.24 -13.49 0.52
C SER A 9 7.91 -13.61 -0.86
N ALA A 10 7.45 -12.83 -1.85
CA ALA A 10 7.88 -12.93 -3.25
C ALA A 10 8.87 -11.83 -3.66
N LEU A 11 9.85 -11.53 -2.80
CA LEU A 11 10.75 -10.36 -2.94
C LEU A 11 11.76 -10.50 -4.10
N GLU A 12 12.26 -11.71 -4.37
CA GLU A 12 13.39 -11.92 -5.29
C GLU A 12 13.17 -11.50 -6.77
N PRO A 13 12.00 -11.65 -7.40
CA PRO A 13 11.81 -11.18 -8.78
C PRO A 13 11.52 -9.68 -8.94
N MET A 14 11.35 -8.90 -7.87
CA MET A 14 10.78 -7.53 -7.95
C MET A 14 11.84 -6.41 -7.87
N THR A 15 13.05 -6.74 -7.44
CA THR A 15 14.11 -5.80 -7.07
C THR A 15 14.69 -4.95 -8.21
N PRO A 16 14.93 -5.49 -9.43
CA PRO A 16 15.46 -4.71 -10.54
C PRO A 16 14.48 -3.67 -11.11
N ALA A 17 13.18 -3.90 -11.00
CA ALA A 17 12.16 -2.93 -11.37
C ALA A 17 12.13 -1.80 -10.33
N LEU A 18 12.05 -2.18 -9.05
CA LEU A 18 11.99 -1.28 -7.91
C LEU A 18 13.22 -0.36 -7.76
N GLY A 19 14.43 -0.83 -8.07
CA GLY A 19 15.64 -0.01 -8.04
C GLY A 19 15.60 1.20 -8.98
N ARG A 20 14.99 1.05 -10.17
CA ARG A 20 14.81 2.14 -11.16
C ARG A 20 13.72 3.15 -10.79
N MET A 21 12.94 2.82 -9.75
CA MET A 21 11.77 3.58 -9.31
C MET A 21 12.08 4.43 -8.07
N SER A 22 13.29 4.34 -7.53
CA SER A 22 13.78 5.29 -6.54
C SER A 22 14.01 6.67 -7.16
N SER A 23 13.91 7.71 -6.35
CA SER A 23 14.32 9.06 -6.71
C SER A 23 15.85 9.13 -6.87
N PRO A 24 16.41 10.20 -7.49
CA PRO A 24 17.86 10.32 -7.69
C PRO A 24 18.68 10.28 -6.39
N ASP A 25 18.10 10.72 -5.28
CA ASP A 25 18.63 10.63 -3.91
C ASP A 25 18.35 9.29 -3.22
N GLY A 26 17.76 8.34 -3.94
CA GLY A 26 17.54 6.96 -3.49
C GLY A 26 16.34 6.76 -2.59
N ALA A 27 15.43 7.74 -2.46
CA ALA A 27 14.19 7.59 -1.73
C ALA A 27 13.16 6.80 -2.55
N VAL A 28 12.32 6.03 -1.87
CA VAL A 28 11.20 5.30 -2.46
C VAL A 28 10.03 5.33 -1.49
N THR A 29 8.82 5.48 -2.02
CA THR A 29 7.58 5.28 -1.28
C THR A 29 6.85 4.09 -1.85
N LEU A 30 6.47 3.16 -0.99
CA LEU A 30 5.80 1.91 -1.34
C LEU A 30 4.40 1.92 -0.75
N MET A 31 3.43 1.46 -1.54
CA MET A 31 2.04 1.28 -1.13
C MET A 31 1.64 -0.18 -1.34
N LEU A 32 1.15 -0.81 -0.27
CA LEU A 32 0.52 -2.13 -0.31
C LEU A 32 -0.94 -1.99 0.07
N SER A 33 -1.80 -2.74 -0.62
CA SER A 33 -3.22 -2.81 -0.32
C SER A 33 -3.74 -4.19 -0.72
N ASP A 34 -4.81 -4.61 -0.05
CA ASP A 34 -5.68 -5.72 -0.48
C ASP A 34 -7.13 -5.44 -0.03
N LEU A 35 -8.06 -6.32 -0.41
CA LEU A 35 -9.45 -6.24 0.05
C LEU A 35 -9.56 -6.87 1.44
N ALA A 36 -10.11 -6.12 2.39
CA ALA A 36 -10.47 -6.63 3.69
C ALA A 36 -11.54 -7.71 3.56
N ASP A 37 -11.39 -8.80 4.31
CA ASP A 37 -12.30 -9.96 4.31
C ASP A 37 -12.55 -10.57 2.91
N ALA A 38 -11.56 -10.48 2.01
CA ALA A 38 -11.65 -10.96 0.62
C ALA A 38 -12.18 -12.41 0.49
N ALA A 39 -11.81 -13.31 1.40
CA ALA A 39 -12.28 -14.70 1.37
C ALA A 39 -13.80 -14.81 1.60
N ALA A 40 -14.34 -14.02 2.54
CA ALA A 40 -15.77 -13.99 2.81
C ALA A 40 -16.53 -13.33 1.65
N ALA A 41 -15.98 -12.24 1.11
CA ALA A 41 -16.53 -11.57 -0.07
C ALA A 41 -16.59 -12.48 -1.30
N ALA A 42 -15.50 -13.20 -1.60
CA ALA A 42 -15.44 -14.14 -2.71
C ALA A 42 -16.47 -15.26 -2.58
N GLN A 43 -16.68 -15.78 -1.37
CA GLN A 43 -17.70 -16.80 -1.10
C GLN A 43 -19.11 -16.26 -1.30
N ALA A 44 -19.39 -15.03 -0.85
CA ALA A 44 -20.72 -14.42 -0.95
C ALA A 44 -21.09 -14.02 -2.39
N LEU A 45 -20.14 -13.53 -3.17
CA LEU A 45 -20.35 -13.04 -4.53
C LEU A 45 -20.33 -14.16 -5.58
N GLY A 46 -19.65 -15.28 -5.29
CA GLY A 46 -19.38 -16.33 -6.26
C GLY A 46 -18.23 -15.97 -7.21
N PRO A 47 -17.67 -16.96 -7.92
CA PRO A 47 -16.40 -16.82 -8.65
C PRO A 47 -16.45 -15.76 -9.75
N GLU A 48 -17.47 -15.78 -10.61
CA GLU A 48 -17.57 -14.87 -11.75
C GLU A 48 -17.67 -13.40 -11.31
N ARG A 49 -18.45 -13.12 -10.26
CA ARG A 49 -18.62 -11.75 -9.76
C ARG A 49 -17.39 -11.29 -9.00
N TRP A 50 -16.77 -12.16 -8.20
CA TRP A 50 -15.52 -11.84 -7.51
C TRP A 50 -14.42 -11.48 -8.50
N GLU A 51 -14.25 -12.26 -9.57
CA GLU A 51 -13.26 -11.94 -10.61
C GLU A 51 -13.53 -10.58 -11.27
N GLN A 52 -14.80 -10.23 -11.50
CA GLN A 52 -15.14 -8.91 -12.04
C GLN A 52 -14.75 -7.78 -11.07
N VAL A 53 -15.04 -7.94 -9.77
CA VAL A 53 -14.66 -6.96 -8.74
C VAL A 53 -13.15 -6.78 -8.69
N VAL A 54 -12.38 -7.87 -8.71
CA VAL A 54 -10.90 -7.81 -8.71
C VAL A 54 -10.38 -7.12 -9.97
N ARG A 55 -10.94 -7.43 -11.16
CA ARG A 55 -10.55 -6.75 -12.40
C ARG A 55 -10.84 -5.24 -12.35
N ASP A 56 -12.03 -4.85 -11.90
CA ASP A 56 -12.42 -3.44 -11.79
C ASP A 56 -11.54 -2.71 -10.76
N HIS A 57 -11.19 -3.38 -9.66
CA HIS A 57 -10.25 -2.87 -8.68
C HIS A 57 -8.85 -2.65 -9.30
N HIS A 58 -8.31 -3.61 -10.05
CA HIS A 58 -7.01 -3.45 -10.71
C HIS A 58 -6.99 -2.29 -11.69
N LEU A 59 -8.02 -2.14 -12.53
CA LEU A 59 -8.14 -1.02 -13.47
C LEU A 59 -8.21 0.34 -12.76
N LEU A 60 -8.88 0.40 -11.60
CA LEU A 60 -8.90 1.60 -10.76
C LEU A 60 -7.51 1.91 -10.21
N VAL A 61 -6.83 0.90 -9.66
CA VAL A 61 -5.48 1.03 -9.09
C VAL A 61 -4.49 1.50 -10.15
N GLU A 62 -4.44 0.87 -11.32
CA GLU A 62 -3.51 1.26 -12.39
C GLU A 62 -3.69 2.73 -12.79
N ARG A 63 -4.94 3.16 -12.97
CA ARG A 63 -5.25 4.55 -13.33
C ARG A 63 -4.83 5.54 -12.25
N LEU A 64 -5.19 5.29 -10.99
CA LEU A 64 -4.90 6.22 -9.90
C LEU A 64 -3.41 6.25 -9.54
N VAL A 65 -2.76 5.09 -9.53
CA VAL A 65 -1.31 5.04 -9.30
C VAL A 65 -0.57 5.82 -10.39
N ALA A 66 -0.95 5.66 -11.66
CA ALA A 66 -0.34 6.40 -12.76
C ALA A 66 -0.64 7.90 -12.73
N SER A 67 -1.84 8.33 -12.32
CA SER A 67 -2.20 9.76 -12.23
C SER A 67 -1.43 10.51 -11.13
N HIS A 68 -0.82 9.78 -10.19
CA HIS A 68 0.05 10.31 -9.15
C HIS A 68 1.53 9.98 -9.42
N ASP A 69 1.94 9.82 -10.68
CA ASP A 69 3.34 9.52 -11.07
C ASP A 69 3.92 8.26 -10.41
N GLY A 70 3.06 7.35 -9.99
CA GLY A 70 3.42 6.04 -9.47
C GLY A 70 3.41 4.95 -10.52
N GLN A 71 3.84 3.77 -10.11
CA GLN A 71 3.80 2.59 -10.96
C GLN A 71 3.40 1.37 -10.12
N VAL A 72 2.48 0.56 -10.66
CA VAL A 72 2.16 -0.74 -10.07
C VAL A 72 3.31 -1.69 -10.35
N VAL A 73 3.90 -2.22 -9.29
CA VAL A 73 5.02 -3.15 -9.35
C VAL A 73 4.50 -4.57 -9.60
N LYS A 74 3.41 -4.93 -8.91
CA LYS A 74 2.80 -6.25 -9.02
C LYS A 74 1.37 -6.26 -8.48
N PHE A 75 0.51 -7.05 -9.13
CA PHE A 75 -0.74 -7.54 -8.58
C PHE A 75 -0.59 -8.95 -8.02
N GLN A 76 -1.37 -9.27 -6.99
CA GLN A 76 -1.45 -10.58 -6.39
C GLN A 76 -2.88 -10.81 -5.90
N SER A 77 -3.64 -11.63 -6.63
CA SER A 77 -5.08 -11.83 -6.37
C SER A 77 -5.82 -10.47 -6.37
N ASP A 78 -6.26 -10.01 -5.21
CA ASP A 78 -6.99 -8.76 -4.95
C ASP A 78 -6.10 -7.63 -4.41
N GLY A 79 -4.83 -7.93 -4.12
CA GLY A 79 -3.88 -6.97 -3.60
C GLY A 79 -2.83 -6.52 -4.62
N PHE A 80 -2.12 -5.46 -4.30
CA PHE A 80 -1.08 -4.90 -5.15
C PHE A 80 0.05 -4.25 -4.35
N LEU A 81 1.24 -4.20 -4.95
CA LEU A 81 2.33 -3.31 -4.55
C LEU A 81 2.51 -2.25 -5.62
N ALA A 82 2.49 -0.99 -5.20
CA ALA A 82 2.83 0.16 -6.03
C ALA A 82 4.03 0.90 -5.43
N SER A 83 4.75 1.64 -6.28
CA SER A 83 5.83 2.51 -5.84
C SER A 83 5.73 3.91 -6.44
N PHE A 84 6.28 4.86 -5.70
CA PHE A 84 6.29 6.28 -5.99
C PHE A 84 7.66 6.85 -5.64
N ARG A 85 8.11 7.84 -6.42
CA ARG A 85 9.33 8.61 -6.13
C ARG A 85 9.13 9.69 -5.08
N SER A 86 7.88 9.99 -4.73
CA SER A 86 7.48 11.04 -3.79
C SER A 86 6.53 10.47 -2.74
N ALA A 87 6.80 10.80 -1.47
CA ALA A 87 5.89 10.45 -0.37
C ALA A 87 4.54 11.14 -0.52
N HIS A 88 4.52 12.40 -0.96
CA HIS A 88 3.29 13.15 -1.24
C HIS A 88 2.44 12.42 -2.29
N ALA A 89 3.06 12.01 -3.41
CA ALA A 89 2.36 11.28 -4.46
C ALA A 89 1.75 9.97 -3.94
N GLY A 90 2.51 9.19 -3.16
CA GLY A 90 2.02 7.93 -2.60
C GLY A 90 0.85 8.12 -1.62
N LEU A 91 0.90 9.15 -0.76
CA LEU A 91 -0.17 9.41 0.21
C LEU A 91 -1.43 9.98 -0.44
N HIS A 92 -1.29 10.87 -1.43
CA HIS A 92 -2.43 11.38 -2.20
C HIS A 92 -3.09 10.28 -3.04
N ALA A 93 -2.30 9.39 -3.66
CA ALA A 93 -2.82 8.22 -4.35
C ALA A 93 -3.60 7.29 -3.40
N ALA A 94 -3.10 7.06 -2.18
CA ALA A 94 -3.80 6.26 -1.17
C ALA A 94 -5.13 6.89 -0.76
N LEU A 95 -5.16 8.20 -0.52
CA LEU A 95 -6.39 8.95 -0.21
C LEU A 95 -7.42 8.85 -1.32
N GLU A 96 -7.01 9.10 -2.56
CA GLU A 96 -7.90 9.07 -3.71
C GLU A 96 -8.41 7.64 -3.98
N LEU A 97 -7.56 6.63 -3.84
CA LEU A 97 -7.95 5.23 -3.97
C LEU A 97 -8.99 4.85 -2.92
N GLN A 98 -8.76 5.18 -1.63
CA GLN A 98 -9.69 4.88 -0.55
C GLN A 98 -11.05 5.55 -0.75
N ARG A 99 -11.05 6.82 -1.15
CA ARG A 99 -12.29 7.59 -1.41
C ARG A 99 -13.03 7.05 -2.63
N THR A 100 -12.32 6.80 -3.73
CA THR A 100 -12.93 6.33 -4.98
C THR A 100 -13.50 4.93 -4.83
N PHE A 101 -12.79 4.03 -4.14
CA PHE A 101 -13.28 2.69 -3.85
C PHE A 101 -14.54 2.73 -2.97
N ALA A 102 -14.54 3.54 -1.90
CA ALA A 102 -15.69 3.70 -1.02
C ALA A 102 -16.92 4.32 -1.70
N ALA A 103 -16.71 5.16 -2.73
CA ALA A 103 -17.77 5.77 -3.53
C ALA A 103 -18.24 4.89 -4.71
N GLY A 104 -17.65 3.72 -4.89
CA GLY A 104 -17.91 2.82 -6.01
C GLY A 104 -19.33 2.23 -6.07
N PRO A 105 -19.58 1.32 -7.02
CA PRO A 105 -20.84 0.61 -7.16
C PRO A 105 -21.26 -0.15 -5.89
N ALA A 106 -22.54 -0.52 -5.80
CA ALA A 106 -23.14 -1.04 -4.56
C ALA A 106 -22.43 -2.29 -3.99
N ASP A 107 -21.93 -3.16 -4.86
CA ASP A 107 -21.18 -4.36 -4.50
C ASP A 107 -19.76 -4.06 -4.00
N GLN A 108 -19.17 -2.95 -4.43
CA GLN A 108 -17.91 -2.45 -3.85
C GLN A 108 -18.13 -1.71 -2.53
N ARG A 109 -19.31 -1.10 -2.31
CA ARG A 109 -19.64 -0.42 -1.05
C ARG A 109 -19.74 -1.36 0.16
N SER A 110 -20.02 -2.65 -0.06
CA SER A 110 -19.94 -3.68 0.98
C SER A 110 -18.53 -4.19 1.25
N LEU A 111 -17.57 -3.81 0.40
CA LEU A 111 -16.17 -4.16 0.55
C LEU A 111 -15.39 -2.96 1.10
N ALA A 112 -14.26 -3.26 1.69
CA ALA A 112 -13.33 -2.23 2.13
C ALA A 112 -11.93 -2.65 1.70
N ILE A 113 -11.15 -1.71 1.18
CA ILE A 113 -9.70 -1.90 1.04
C ILE A 113 -9.01 -1.44 2.33
N ARG A 114 -7.85 -2.03 2.59
CA ARG A 114 -6.92 -1.57 3.63
C ARG A 114 -5.59 -1.24 2.98
N ILE A 115 -4.98 -0.15 3.40
CA ILE A 115 -3.78 0.39 2.73
C ILE A 115 -2.67 0.59 3.76
N GLY A 116 -1.45 0.20 3.40
CA GLY A 116 -0.23 0.55 4.12
C GLY A 116 0.76 1.28 3.21
N VAL A 117 1.32 2.38 3.69
CA VAL A 117 2.31 3.18 2.97
C VAL A 117 3.59 3.35 3.80
N HIS A 118 4.74 3.17 3.17
CA HIS A 118 6.03 3.37 3.80
C HIS A 118 7.01 4.08 2.85
N SER A 119 7.75 5.05 3.39
CA SER A 119 8.85 5.70 2.68
C SER A 119 10.19 5.31 3.29
N GLY A 120 11.17 4.98 2.45
CA GLY A 120 12.52 4.59 2.86
C GLY A 120 13.55 4.91 1.80
N PHE A 121 14.81 4.57 2.07
CA PHE A 121 15.92 4.74 1.12
C PHE A 121 16.45 3.39 0.65
N VAL A 122 17.03 3.37 -0.56
CA VAL A 122 17.70 2.21 -1.16
C VAL A 122 19.16 2.49 -1.56
N LEU A 123 19.81 3.47 -0.94
CA LEU A 123 21.24 3.76 -1.14
C LEU A 123 22.13 2.70 -0.49
N GLY A 124 23.11 2.18 -1.24
CA GLY A 124 24.09 1.20 -0.74
C GLY A 124 23.86 -0.19 -1.33
N ASN A 125 23.18 -1.07 -0.59
CA ASN A 125 22.75 -2.39 -1.08
C ASN A 125 21.27 -2.34 -1.48
N PRO A 126 20.94 -1.90 -2.71
CA PRO A 126 19.57 -1.59 -3.12
C PRO A 126 18.65 -2.81 -3.00
N ASP A 127 19.18 -4.01 -3.24
CA ASP A 127 18.35 -5.21 -3.23
C ASP A 127 17.87 -5.58 -1.82
N GLN A 128 18.81 -5.58 -0.86
CA GLN A 128 18.51 -5.85 0.54
C GLN A 128 17.61 -4.76 1.14
N LEU A 129 17.89 -3.50 0.84
CA LEU A 129 17.13 -2.36 1.37
C LEU A 129 15.72 -2.32 0.79
N MET A 130 15.56 -2.60 -0.49
CA MET A 130 14.25 -2.71 -1.11
C MET A 130 13.45 -3.85 -0.49
N GLY A 131 14.06 -5.03 -0.30
CA GLY A 131 13.43 -6.15 0.40
C GLY A 131 12.92 -5.76 1.79
N ARG A 132 13.74 -5.05 2.57
CA ARG A 132 13.35 -4.54 3.90
C ARG A 132 12.18 -3.56 3.81
N ASN A 133 12.22 -2.60 2.88
CA ASN A 133 11.17 -1.60 2.72
C ASN A 133 9.84 -2.27 2.31
N VAL A 134 9.87 -3.27 1.43
CA VAL A 134 8.66 -4.04 1.06
C VAL A 134 8.11 -4.80 2.28
N VAL A 135 8.95 -5.46 3.06
CA VAL A 135 8.52 -6.17 4.29
C VAL A 135 7.89 -5.21 5.29
N LEU A 136 8.49 -4.04 5.54
CA LEU A 136 7.92 -3.05 6.45
C LEU A 136 6.58 -2.51 5.93
N THR A 137 6.48 -2.19 4.64
CA THR A 137 5.22 -1.77 3.99
C THR A 137 4.13 -2.84 4.19
N ALA A 138 4.47 -4.12 4.01
CA ALA A 138 3.54 -5.23 4.18
C ALA A 138 3.09 -5.39 5.64
N ARG A 139 4.00 -5.20 6.60
CA ARG A 139 3.68 -5.26 8.03
C ARG A 139 2.74 -4.15 8.45
N ILE A 140 2.96 -2.94 7.96
CA ILE A 140 2.09 -1.78 8.18
C ILE A 140 0.72 -2.04 7.55
N ALA A 141 0.65 -2.42 6.27
CA ALA A 141 -0.60 -2.73 5.59
C ALA A 141 -1.37 -3.87 6.29
N GLY A 142 -0.66 -4.87 6.82
CA GLY A 142 -1.25 -5.97 7.56
C GLY A 142 -1.86 -5.59 8.92
N GLN A 143 -1.50 -4.43 9.50
CA GLN A 143 -2.15 -3.90 10.71
C GLN A 143 -3.44 -3.13 10.39
N ALA A 144 -3.58 -2.65 9.15
CA ALA A 144 -4.72 -1.84 8.76
C ALA A 144 -6.02 -2.67 8.75
N ARG A 145 -7.09 -2.07 9.26
CA ARG A 145 -8.45 -2.59 9.12
C ARG A 145 -9.04 -2.20 7.77
N GLY A 146 -10.18 -2.81 7.43
CA GLY A 146 -10.96 -2.35 6.27
C GLY A 146 -11.31 -0.86 6.41
N ALA A 147 -11.08 -0.11 5.35
CA ALA A 147 -11.29 1.32 5.25
C ALA A 147 -10.31 2.17 6.10
N GLU A 148 -9.09 1.67 6.24
CA GLU A 148 -8.00 2.34 6.95
C GLU A 148 -6.75 2.49 6.06
N ILE A 149 -6.06 3.61 6.24
CA ILE A 149 -4.76 3.88 5.62
C ILE A 149 -3.76 4.04 6.76
N LEU A 150 -2.80 3.13 6.85
CA LEU A 150 -1.70 3.19 7.81
C LEU A 150 -0.40 3.61 7.14
N VAL A 151 0.38 4.44 7.82
CA VAL A 151 1.63 4.99 7.29
C VAL A 151 2.77 4.88 8.30
N SER A 152 3.99 4.70 7.81
CA SER A 152 5.19 4.77 8.65
C SER A 152 5.49 6.21 9.11
N SER A 153 6.22 6.37 10.22
CA SER A 153 6.73 7.68 10.68
C SER A 153 7.44 8.44 9.56
N SER A 154 8.30 7.77 8.80
CA SER A 154 9.04 8.39 7.69
C SER A 154 8.15 8.94 6.58
N ALA A 155 7.06 8.25 6.22
CA ALA A 155 6.14 8.75 5.20
C ALA A 155 5.38 10.00 5.69
N LYS A 156 4.99 10.01 6.97
CA LYS A 156 4.42 11.19 7.63
C LYS A 156 5.41 12.35 7.68
N GLU A 157 6.65 12.11 8.11
CA GLU A 157 7.70 13.14 8.23
C GLU A 157 8.02 13.78 6.87
N TYR A 158 8.15 12.99 5.80
CA TYR A 158 8.41 13.53 4.46
C TYR A 158 7.26 14.35 3.86
N THR A 159 6.10 14.34 4.51
CA THR A 159 4.91 15.07 4.09
C THR A 159 4.40 16.05 5.14
N GLU A 160 5.23 16.37 6.15
CA GLU A 160 4.83 17.23 7.28
C GLU A 160 4.44 18.65 6.85
N SER A 161 4.96 19.12 5.72
CA SER A 161 4.67 20.45 5.17
C SER A 161 3.31 20.52 4.45
N ASP A 162 2.69 19.38 4.14
CA ASP A 162 1.39 19.32 3.47
C ASP A 162 0.24 19.32 4.48
N SER A 163 -0.29 20.51 4.74
CA SER A 163 -1.42 20.71 5.66
C SER A 163 -2.72 20.01 5.27
N SER A 164 -2.84 19.50 4.04
CA SER A 164 -4.02 18.75 3.59
C SER A 164 -4.02 17.30 4.10
N LEU A 165 -2.86 16.78 4.50
CA LEU A 165 -2.71 15.46 5.08
C LEU A 165 -2.89 15.53 6.59
N ARG A 166 -3.73 14.65 7.13
CA ARG A 166 -4.06 14.61 8.57
C ARG A 166 -3.74 13.24 9.12
N PHE A 167 -2.98 13.21 10.20
CA PHE A 167 -2.50 11.97 10.79
C PHE A 167 -2.92 11.87 12.26
N GLU A 168 -3.24 10.66 12.68
CA GLU A 168 -3.43 10.29 14.09
C GLU A 168 -2.45 9.17 14.44
N GLU A 169 -1.98 9.12 15.68
CA GLU A 169 -1.15 8.02 16.13
C GLU A 169 -2.00 6.74 16.18
N HIS A 170 -1.52 5.68 15.53
CA HIS A 170 -2.19 4.38 15.53
C HIS A 170 -1.58 3.45 16.59
N GLY A 171 -0.25 3.45 16.71
CA GLY A 171 0.46 2.74 17.77
C GLY A 171 1.90 2.39 17.42
N GLU A 172 2.57 1.72 18.37
CA GLU A 172 3.95 1.28 18.25
C GLU A 172 4.04 -0.24 18.11
N TYR A 173 4.87 -0.69 17.17
CA TYR A 173 4.93 -2.10 16.78
C TYR A 173 6.36 -2.64 16.73
N HIS A 174 6.52 -3.86 17.25
CA HIS A 174 7.68 -4.71 17.00
C HIS A 174 7.34 -5.71 15.89
N PHE A 175 7.77 -5.43 14.67
CA PHE A 175 7.44 -6.28 13.53
C PHE A 175 8.41 -7.45 13.36
N LYS A 176 7.88 -8.66 13.21
CA LYS A 176 8.69 -9.85 12.94
C LYS A 176 9.56 -9.66 11.69
N GLY A 177 10.86 -9.88 11.86
CA GLY A 177 11.85 -9.76 10.79
C GLY A 177 12.39 -8.35 10.57
N LEU A 178 12.02 -7.39 11.42
CA LEU A 178 12.52 -6.02 11.43
C LEU A 178 13.11 -5.70 12.81
N HIS A 179 14.05 -4.76 12.83
CA HIS A 179 14.71 -4.32 14.06
C HIS A 179 14.08 -3.02 14.56
N GLY A 180 13.93 -2.93 15.88
CA GLY A 180 13.47 -1.72 16.55
C GLY A 180 11.95 -1.58 16.59
N GLU A 181 11.53 -0.47 17.19
CA GLU A 181 10.13 -0.07 17.30
C GLU A 181 9.73 0.75 16.08
N HIS A 182 8.52 0.49 15.59
CA HIS A 182 7.94 1.19 14.46
C HIS A 182 6.66 1.89 14.90
N VAL A 183 6.70 3.22 14.97
CA VAL A 183 5.50 4.03 15.16
C VAL A 183 4.72 4.05 13.84
N VAL A 184 3.43 3.79 13.92
CA VAL A 184 2.51 3.79 12.80
C VAL A 184 1.43 4.83 13.05
N TYR A 185 1.03 5.52 11.98
CA TYR A 185 0.00 6.55 12.02
C TYR A 185 -1.15 6.17 11.08
N THR A 186 -2.36 6.57 11.46
CA THR A 186 -3.52 6.53 10.57
C THR A 186 -3.56 7.82 9.75
N LEU A 187 -3.58 7.71 8.43
CA LEU A 187 -3.86 8.83 7.52
C LEU A 187 -5.38 8.98 7.37
N LEU A 188 -5.91 10.11 7.84
CA LEU A 188 -7.35 10.39 7.81
C LEU A 188 -7.79 10.73 6.38
N TRP A 189 -8.73 9.95 5.87
CA TRP A 189 -9.24 10.08 4.50
C TRP A 189 -10.67 10.62 4.41
N ARG A 190 -11.32 10.81 5.56
CA ARG A 190 -12.66 11.40 5.71
C ARG A 190 -12.60 12.75 6.42
#